data_AF-A0A831UFE2-F1
#
_entry.id   AF-A0A831UFE2-F1
#
_cell.length_a   1.000
_cell.length_b   1.000
_cell.length_c   1.000
_cell.angle_alpha   90.00
_cell.angle_beta   90.00
_cell.angle_gamma   90.00
#
_symmetry.space_group_name_H-M   'P 1'
#
loop_
_entity.id
_entity.type
_entity.pdbx_description
1 polymer ?
#
loop_
_entity_poly.entity_id
_entity_poly.type
_entity_poly.pdbx_seq_one_letter_code
_entity_poly.pdbx_strand_id
1 'polypeptide(L)'
;MSPLRCRCGQPIGLDDLTYVAYHPHTMGANRVEVHFQCPACGRVSERMLTQAAWDRILLHFMEGEERTFEEWVRTEQLGPITDEEVRQMRRALRENTFLSSLREWESAHGENE
;
A
#
# COMPACT_ATOMS: atom_id res chain seq x y z
N MET A 1 -17.80 9.43 -0.55
CA MET A 1 -16.48 10.11 -0.52
C MET A 1 -15.79 9.88 -1.85
N SER A 2 -14.96 10.82 -2.31
CA SER A 2 -14.50 10.80 -3.71
C SER A 2 -13.10 10.18 -3.83
N PRO A 3 -12.97 8.97 -4.39
CA PRO A 3 -11.66 8.37 -4.68
C PRO A 3 -10.88 9.25 -5.67
N LEU A 4 -9.57 9.03 -5.76
CA LEU A 4 -8.76 9.67 -6.79
C LEU A 4 -9.31 9.23 -8.16
N ARG A 5 -9.66 10.21 -9.01
CA ARG A 5 -10.26 9.95 -10.33
C ARG A 5 -9.48 10.67 -11.42
N CYS A 6 -9.29 9.97 -12.52
CA CYS A 6 -8.84 10.59 -13.76
C CYS A 6 -9.92 11.53 -14.32
N ARG A 7 -9.54 12.42 -15.24
CA ARG A 7 -10.49 13.27 -15.99
C ARG A 7 -11.51 12.46 -16.80
N CYS A 8 -11.22 11.21 -17.17
CA CYS A 8 -12.18 10.33 -17.83
C CYS A 8 -13.22 9.71 -16.87
N GLY A 9 -13.11 9.95 -15.56
CA GLY A 9 -14.02 9.42 -14.54
C GLY A 9 -13.54 8.12 -13.88
N GLN A 10 -12.55 7.44 -14.48
CA GLN A 10 -11.98 6.20 -13.95
C GLN A 10 -11.37 6.42 -12.56
N PRO A 11 -11.71 5.59 -11.56
CA PRO A 11 -11.00 5.58 -10.28
C PRO A 11 -9.57 5.08 -10.47
N ILE A 12 -8.63 5.70 -9.78
CA ILE A 12 -7.21 5.39 -9.82
C ILE A 12 -6.88 4.62 -8.57
N GLY A 13 -6.46 3.37 -8.70
CA GLY A 13 -6.02 2.51 -7.59
C GLY A 13 -4.63 2.90 -7.05
N LEU A 14 -4.16 2.17 -6.04
CA LEU A 14 -2.80 2.33 -5.53
C LEU A 14 -1.75 1.82 -6.53
N ASP A 15 -2.06 0.75 -7.26
CA ASP A 15 -1.17 0.16 -8.27
C ASP A 15 -0.99 1.05 -9.51
N ASP A 16 -1.96 1.94 -9.76
CA ASP A 16 -1.92 2.91 -10.85
C ASP A 16 -1.00 4.12 -10.54
N LEU A 17 -0.49 4.22 -9.31
CA LEU A 17 0.38 5.30 -8.87
C LEU A 17 1.81 5.02 -9.31
N THR A 18 2.40 5.97 -10.04
CA THR A 18 3.78 5.85 -10.53
C THR A 18 4.78 6.55 -9.62
N TYR A 19 4.34 7.58 -8.90
CA TYR A 19 5.21 8.35 -8.02
C TYR A 19 4.40 9.01 -6.89
N VAL A 20 4.94 8.98 -5.68
CA VAL A 20 4.38 9.64 -4.51
C VAL A 20 5.50 10.34 -3.75
N ALA A 21 5.37 11.64 -3.51
CA ALA A 21 6.31 12.41 -2.71
C ALA A 21 5.60 13.20 -1.61
N TYR A 22 6.17 13.11 -0.41
CA TYR A 22 5.71 13.85 0.76
C TYR A 22 6.56 15.10 0.92
N HIS A 23 5.90 16.26 0.92
CA HIS A 23 6.52 17.57 1.10
C HIS A 23 6.14 18.11 2.49
N PRO A 24 6.90 17.74 3.55
CA PRO A 24 6.65 18.22 4.90
C PRO A 24 7.08 19.68 5.04
N HIS A 25 6.24 20.50 5.67
CA HIS A 25 6.59 21.89 5.99
C HIS A 25 6.63 22.09 7.51
N THR A 26 7.67 22.77 7.99
CA THR A 26 7.85 23.10 9.42
C THR A 26 6.86 24.18 9.90
N MET A 27 6.42 25.07 9.00
CA MET A 27 5.31 26.00 9.23
C MET A 27 4.46 26.08 7.95
N GLY A 28 3.42 25.26 7.85
CA GLY A 28 2.54 25.20 6.69
C GLY A 28 1.73 23.91 6.63
N ALA A 29 0.82 23.81 5.67
CA ALA A 29 0.05 22.59 5.47
C ALA A 29 0.85 21.61 4.59
N ASN A 30 1.11 20.42 5.11
CA ASN A 30 1.82 19.37 4.37
C ASN A 30 1.10 19.05 3.05
N ARG A 31 1.91 18.78 2.03
CA ARG A 31 1.45 18.46 0.68
C ARG A 31 1.98 17.10 0.26
N VAL A 32 1.18 16.40 -0.52
CA VAL A 32 1.56 15.12 -1.14
C VAL A 32 1.41 15.30 -2.63
N GLU A 33 2.49 15.08 -3.34
CA GLU A 33 2.51 15.04 -4.80
C GLU A 33 2.31 13.60 -5.24
N VAL A 34 1.36 13.38 -6.13
CA VAL A 34 0.98 12.05 -6.61
C VAL A 34 0.93 12.08 -8.13
N HIS A 35 1.71 11.20 -8.76
CA HIS A 35 1.63 10.95 -10.19
C HIS A 35 1.00 9.59 -10.40
N PHE A 36 0.13 9.49 -11.39
CA PHE A 36 -0.57 8.26 -11.71
C PHE A 36 -0.82 8.15 -13.21
N GLN A 37 -0.88 6.92 -13.70
CA GLN A 37 -1.28 6.60 -15.06
C GLN A 37 -2.67 5.98 -15.04
N CYS A 38 -3.62 6.56 -15.76
CA CYS A 38 -4.96 6.01 -15.79
C CYS A 38 -4.99 4.67 -16.56
N PRO A 39 -5.55 3.60 -15.99
CA PRO A 39 -5.58 2.29 -16.66
C PRO A 39 -6.54 2.29 -17.85
N ALA A 40 -7.65 3.02 -17.78
CA ALA A 40 -8.64 3.07 -18.85
C ALA A 40 -8.21 3.94 -20.06
N CYS A 41 -7.56 5.09 -19.84
CA CYS A 41 -7.26 6.03 -20.92
C CYS A 41 -5.76 6.28 -21.16
N GLY A 42 -4.88 5.64 -20.38
CA GLY A 42 -3.42 5.73 -20.50
C GLY A 42 -2.82 7.10 -20.14
N ARG A 43 -3.63 8.07 -19.71
CA ARG A 43 -3.13 9.42 -19.39
C ARG A 43 -2.34 9.42 -18.10
N VAL A 44 -1.10 9.90 -18.18
CA VAL A 44 -0.30 10.27 -17.02
C VAL A 44 -0.81 11.61 -16.49
N SER A 45 -1.00 11.71 -15.19
CA SER A 45 -1.49 12.91 -14.53
C SER A 45 -0.79 13.10 -13.20
N GLU A 46 -0.55 14.37 -12.89
CA GLU A 46 0.01 14.80 -11.61
C GLU A 46 -1.07 15.52 -10.82
N ARG A 47 -1.11 15.26 -9.51
CA ARG A 47 -1.93 16.02 -8.56
C ARG A 47 -1.17 16.32 -7.28
N MET A 48 -1.34 17.55 -6.81
CA MET A 48 -0.91 17.95 -5.49
C MET A 48 -2.10 17.94 -4.53
N LEU A 49 -2.00 17.16 -3.47
CA LEU A 49 -3.02 16.96 -2.45
C LEU A 49 -2.53 17.52 -1.12
N THR A 50 -3.48 17.84 -0.23
CA THR A 50 -3.15 18.03 1.18
C THR A 50 -2.94 16.67 1.84
N GLN A 51 -2.09 16.59 2.86
CA GLN A 51 -1.87 15.34 3.59
C GLN A 51 -3.19 14.75 4.12
N ALA A 52 -4.07 15.58 4.70
CA ALA A 52 -5.36 15.11 5.21
C ALA A 52 -6.31 14.56 4.11
N ALA A 53 -6.16 14.97 2.85
CA ALA A 53 -6.91 14.41 1.73
C ALA A 53 -6.29 13.10 1.25
N TRP A 54 -4.95 13.03 1.23
CA TRP A 54 -4.20 11.82 0.92
C TRP A 54 -4.46 10.70 1.92
N ASP A 55 -4.38 10.98 3.22
CA ASP A 55 -4.64 10.00 4.27
C ASP A 55 -6.05 9.39 4.16
N ARG A 56 -7.04 10.21 3.82
CA ARG A 56 -8.42 9.74 3.58
C ARG A 56 -8.53 8.83 2.36
N ILE A 57 -7.76 9.09 1.32
CA ILE A 57 -7.75 8.26 0.11
C ILE A 57 -7.09 6.91 0.42
N LEU A 58 -5.96 6.91 1.14
CA LEU A 58 -5.30 5.68 1.57
C LEU A 58 -6.22 4.82 2.46
N LEU A 59 -6.85 5.44 3.46
CA LEU A 59 -7.79 4.72 4.33
C LEU A 59 -8.92 4.09 3.53
N HIS A 60 -9.45 4.79 2.52
CA HIS A 60 -10.49 4.23 1.67
C HIS A 60 -10.03 3.04 0.82
N PHE A 61 -8.77 3.03 0.37
CA PHE A 61 -8.22 1.85 -0.31
C PHE A 61 -8.06 0.67 0.64
N MET A 62 -7.62 0.94 1.88
CA MET A 62 -7.48 -0.09 2.91
C MET A 62 -8.82 -0.62 3.42
N GLU A 63 -9.89 0.19 3.39
CA GLU A 63 -11.26 -0.26 3.71
C GLU A 63 -11.73 -1.39 2.77
N GLY A 64 -11.18 -1.50 1.56
CA GLY A 64 -11.46 -2.60 0.64
C GLY A 64 -10.76 -3.92 0.98
N GLU A 65 -9.70 -3.88 1.81
CA GLU A 65 -9.06 -5.06 2.38
C GLU A 65 -9.80 -5.50 3.66
N GLU A 66 -11.11 -5.70 3.56
CA GLU A 66 -11.83 -6.40 4.62
C GLU A 66 -11.26 -7.82 4.70
N ARG A 67 -10.56 -8.11 5.81
CA ARG A 67 -10.13 -9.47 6.14
C ARG A 67 -11.34 -10.37 6.02
N THR A 68 -11.20 -11.42 5.23
CA THR A 68 -12.21 -12.47 5.20
C THR A 68 -12.40 -13.02 6.62
N PHE A 69 -13.59 -13.53 6.95
CA PHE A 69 -13.85 -14.11 8.27
C PHE A 69 -12.83 -15.20 8.62
N GLU A 70 -12.39 -15.98 7.62
CA GLU A 70 -11.36 -17.01 7.78
C GLU A 70 -9.98 -16.43 8.13
N GLU A 71 -9.56 -15.34 7.47
CA GLU A 71 -8.32 -14.64 7.80
C GLU A 71 -8.38 -14.00 9.19
N TRP A 72 -9.54 -13.45 9.56
CA TRP A 72 -9.75 -12.88 10.88
C TRP A 72 -9.61 -13.94 11.97
N VAL A 73 -10.30 -15.08 11.84
CA VAL A 73 -10.19 -16.22 12.78
C VAL A 73 -8.78 -16.76 12.84
N ARG A 74 -8.11 -16.95 11.69
CA ARG A 74 -6.71 -17.41 11.65
C ARG A 74 -5.79 -16.44 12.37
N THR A 75 -5.96 -15.13 12.17
CA THR A 75 -5.12 -14.11 12.80
C THR A 75 -5.36 -14.03 14.30
N GLU A 76 -6.61 -14.16 14.74
CA GLU A 76 -6.96 -14.13 16.17
C GLU A 76 -6.38 -15.34 16.92
N GLN A 77 -6.31 -16.51 16.27
CA GLN A 77 -5.69 -17.72 16.82
C GLN A 77 -4.16 -17.62 16.99
N LEU A 78 -3.48 -16.74 16.24
CA LEU A 78 -2.04 -16.54 16.38
C LEU A 78 -1.65 -15.81 17.67
N GLY A 79 -2.60 -15.10 18.29
CA GLY A 79 -2.34 -14.31 19.48
C GLY A 79 -1.49 -13.05 19.23
N PRO A 80 -1.16 -12.29 20.28
CA PRO A 80 -0.38 -11.07 20.16
C PRO A 80 1.08 -11.38 19.81
N ILE A 81 1.67 -10.58 18.91
CA ILE A 81 3.10 -10.66 18.57
C ILE A 81 3.93 -10.35 19.82
N THR A 82 4.79 -11.29 20.20
CA THR A 82 5.67 -11.20 21.35
C THR A 82 7.03 -10.58 20.99
N ASP A 83 7.71 -10.01 21.98
CA ASP A 83 9.05 -9.44 21.78
C ASP A 83 10.06 -10.47 21.27
N GLU A 84 9.89 -11.75 21.63
CA GLU A 84 10.79 -12.81 21.19
C GLU A 84 10.60 -13.15 19.72
N GLU A 85 9.35 -13.20 19.23
CA GLU A 85 9.05 -13.36 17.81
C GLU A 85 9.65 -12.21 16.99
N VAL A 86 9.58 -10.98 17.50
CA VAL A 86 10.21 -9.81 16.86
C VAL A 86 11.73 -9.99 16.77
N ARG A 87 12.39 -10.49 17.83
CA ARG A 87 13.84 -10.75 17.81
C ARG A 87 14.20 -11.86 16.83
N GLN A 88 13.43 -12.94 16.79
CA GLN A 88 13.64 -14.07 15.86
C GLN A 88 13.50 -13.62 14.41
N MET A 89 12.44 -12.86 14.09
CA MET A 89 12.25 -12.29 12.76
C MET A 89 13.43 -11.40 12.35
N ARG A 90 13.90 -10.52 13.26
CA ARG A 90 15.08 -9.66 12.99
C ARG A 90 16.36 -10.46 12.73
N ARG A 91 16.54 -11.63 13.36
CA ARG A 91 17.68 -12.53 13.09
C ARG A 91 17.53 -13.17 11.71
N ALA A 92 16.36 -13.72 11.40
CA ALA A 92 16.07 -14.34 10.11
C ALA A 92 16.27 -13.36 8.93
N LEU A 93 15.85 -12.10 9.08
CA LEU A 93 16.08 -11.06 8.07
C LEU A 93 17.57 -10.73 7.85
N ARG A 94 18.40 -10.83 8.89
CA ARG A 94 19.85 -10.57 8.80
C ARG A 94 20.64 -11.72 8.18
N GLU A 95 20.13 -12.95 8.32
CA GLU A 95 20.77 -14.16 7.79
C GLU A 95 20.57 -14.32 6.27
N ASN A 96 19.84 -13.40 5.63
CA ASN A 96 19.67 -13.25 4.18
C ASN A 96 19.08 -14.49 3.44
N THR A 97 18.64 -15.50 4.19
CA THR A 97 17.97 -16.71 3.71
C THR A 97 16.45 -16.60 3.71
N PHE A 98 15.89 -15.65 4.47
CA PHE A 98 14.44 -15.44 4.55
C PHE A 98 13.88 -14.77 3.28
N LEU A 99 14.65 -13.89 2.66
CA LEU A 99 14.25 -13.22 1.42
C LEU A 99 14.38 -14.15 0.20
N SER A 100 15.21 -15.21 0.24
CA SER A 100 15.22 -16.22 -0.82
C SER A 100 13.92 -17.01 -0.85
N SER A 101 13.37 -17.42 0.29
CA SER A 101 12.06 -18.10 0.34
C SER A 101 10.91 -17.19 -0.06
N LEU A 102 10.97 -15.89 0.27
CA LEU A 102 9.98 -14.91 -0.21
C LEU A 102 10.09 -14.75 -1.73
N ARG A 103 11.31 -14.61 -2.27
CA ARG A 103 11.55 -14.50 -3.71
C ARG A 103 11.14 -15.76 -4.48
N GLU A 104 11.34 -16.94 -3.89
CA GLU A 104 10.87 -18.22 -4.43
C GLU A 104 9.35 -18.32 -4.39
N TRP A 105 8.71 -17.86 -3.31
CA TRP A 105 7.26 -17.80 -3.19
C TRP A 105 6.65 -16.81 -4.20
N GLU A 106 7.20 -15.61 -4.33
CA GLU A 106 6.84 -14.60 -5.35
C GLU A 106 7.03 -15.14 -6.77
N SER A 107 8.12 -15.89 -7.01
CA SER A 107 8.37 -16.53 -8.31
C SER A 107 7.39 -17.68 -8.59
N ALA A 108 6.97 -18.41 -7.55
CA ALA A 108 6.02 -19.51 -7.66
C ALA A 108 4.55 -19.03 -7.78
N HIS A 109 4.25 -17.84 -7.27
CA HIS A 109 2.92 -17.20 -7.35
C HIS A 109 2.93 -16.01 -8.31
N GLY A 110 3.86 -15.99 -9.27
CA GLY A 110 3.90 -15.02 -10.35
C GLY A 110 2.51 -14.84 -10.93
N GLU A 111 2.06 -13.59 -10.83
CA GLU A 111 0.85 -13.00 -11.39
C GLU A 111 0.29 -13.80 -12.57
N ASN A 112 -0.78 -14.58 -12.32
CA ASN A 112 -1.76 -14.83 -13.36
C ASN A 112 -2.41 -13.48 -13.65
N GLU A 113 -2.11 -12.95 -14.84
CA GLU A 113 -2.75 -11.83 -15.57
C GLU A 113 -3.99 -11.17 -14.95
#